data_AF-L1JAF2-F1
#
_entry.id   AF-L1JAF2-F1
#
_cell.length_a   1.000
_cell.length_b   1.000
_cell.length_c   1.000
_cell.angle_alpha   90.00
_cell.angle_beta   90.00
_cell.angle_gamma   90.00
#
_symmetry.space_group_name_H-M   'P 1'
#
loop_
_entity.id
_entity.type
_entity.pdbx_description
1 polymer ?
#
loop_
_entity_poly.entity_id
_entity_poly.type
_entity_poly.pdbx_seq_one_letter_code
_entity_poly.pdbx_strand_id
1 'polypeptide(L)'
;MDRQGFSQEYQQLLDKIRRRTAVVGVIGLGYVGLPLASTFHSAGYFTIGFDADLEVISALERGQSYLEHLPNSTELFQQLSDSEKFHATSDMSRLKQVDAILICVPTPLGENFEPDLRYIESCGRSIAAARRAGQLVVLESTTYPGTTREKLLPWILEGGCESSLGRD
;
A
#
# COMPACT_ATOMS: atom_id res chain seq x y z
N MET A 1 8.02 -3.34 28.25
CA MET A 1 7.37 -4.57 27.72
C MET A 1 6.04 -4.74 28.43
N ASP A 2 4.93 -4.68 27.70
CA ASP A 2 3.61 -4.96 28.26
C ASP A 2 3.30 -6.45 28.25
N ARG A 3 2.25 -6.85 28.99
CA ARG A 3 1.87 -8.23 29.36
C ARG A 3 1.62 -9.21 28.19
N GLN A 4 1.76 -8.79 26.94
CA GLN A 4 1.67 -9.61 25.72
C GLN A 4 2.95 -9.61 24.86
N GLY A 5 4.02 -8.92 25.27
CA GLY A 5 5.32 -8.94 24.57
C GLY A 5 5.44 -8.07 23.31
N PHE A 6 4.39 -7.35 22.92
CA PHE A 6 4.41 -6.45 21.76
C PHE A 6 4.95 -5.05 22.10
N SER A 7 5.56 -4.37 21.10
CA SER A 7 6.13 -3.03 21.26
C SER A 7 5.06 -1.95 21.44
N GLN A 8 5.46 -0.75 21.90
CA GLN A 8 4.55 0.38 22.08
C GLN A 8 3.94 0.82 20.74
N GLU A 9 4.74 0.80 19.68
CA GLU A 9 4.34 1.16 18.32
C GLU A 9 3.27 0.21 17.77
N TYR A 10 3.39 -1.09 18.09
CA TYR A 10 2.37 -2.08 17.72
C TYR A 10 1.02 -1.78 18.39
N GLN A 11 1.01 -1.48 19.69
CA GLN A 11 -0.23 -1.13 20.40
C GLN A 11 -0.85 0.16 19.86
N GLN A 12 -0.02 1.16 19.55
CA GLN A 12 -0.48 2.40 18.92
C GLN A 12 -1.13 2.14 17.55
N LEU A 13 -0.52 1.29 16.72
CA LEU A 13 -1.09 0.90 15.43
C LEU A 13 -2.44 0.18 15.60
N LEU A 14 -2.52 -0.79 16.53
CA LEU A 14 -3.78 -1.49 16.80
C LEU A 14 -4.90 -0.55 17.24
N ASP A 15 -4.59 0.41 18.12
CA ASP A 15 -5.57 1.40 18.57
C ASP A 15 -6.03 2.30 17.42
N LYS A 16 -5.10 2.73 16.55
CA LYS A 16 -5.44 3.50 15.35
C LYS A 16 -6.36 2.72 14.40
N ILE A 17 -6.08 1.44 14.19
CA ILE A 17 -6.92 0.55 13.35
C ILE A 17 -8.31 0.43 13.97
N ARG A 18 -8.41 0.08 15.25
CA ARG A 18 -9.70 -0.07 15.96
C ARG A 18 -10.54 1.20 15.92
N ARG A 19 -9.91 2.37 16.00
CA ARG A 19 -10.57 3.68 15.94
C ARG A 19 -10.75 4.22 14.53
N ARG A 20 -10.32 3.51 13.48
CA ARG A 20 -10.33 3.95 12.08
C ARG A 20 -9.61 5.28 11.82
N THR A 21 -8.56 5.52 12.59
CA THR A 21 -7.69 6.70 12.48
C THR A 21 -6.33 6.37 11.86
N ALA A 22 -6.09 5.09 11.56
CA ALA A 22 -4.93 4.68 10.78
C ALA A 22 -5.00 5.25 9.37
N VAL A 23 -3.87 5.67 8.82
CA VAL A 23 -3.75 6.02 7.41
C VAL A 23 -3.36 4.77 6.62
N VAL A 24 -4.18 4.41 5.62
CA VAL A 24 -3.93 3.27 4.74
C VAL A 24 -3.30 3.78 3.44
N GLY A 25 -2.20 3.19 3.03
CA GLY A 25 -1.53 3.46 1.76
C GLY A 25 -1.64 2.26 0.84
N VAL A 26 -2.04 2.46 -0.41
CA VAL A 26 -2.09 1.39 -1.41
C VAL A 26 -1.18 1.76 -2.58
N ILE A 27 -0.17 0.93 -2.86
CA ILE A 27 0.78 1.13 -3.96
C ILE A 27 0.35 0.29 -5.16
N GLY A 28 0.16 0.95 -6.31
CA GLY A 28 -0.43 0.41 -7.51
C GLY A 28 -1.95 0.56 -7.48
N LEU A 29 -2.49 1.45 -8.31
CA LEU A 29 -3.93 1.77 -8.40
C LEU A 29 -4.57 1.10 -9.63
N GLY A 30 -4.08 -0.08 -9.98
CA GLY A 30 -4.70 -0.90 -11.01
C GLY A 30 -5.97 -1.62 -10.53
N TYR A 31 -6.32 -2.69 -11.26
CA TYR A 31 -7.53 -3.48 -11.04
C TYR A 31 -7.70 -4.05 -9.62
N VAL A 32 -6.61 -4.32 -8.89
CA VAL A 32 -6.67 -4.81 -7.51
C VAL A 32 -6.58 -3.66 -6.50
N GLY A 33 -5.60 -2.78 -6.68
CA GLY A 33 -5.31 -1.77 -5.66
C GLY A 33 -6.34 -0.65 -5.56
N LEU A 34 -6.94 -0.20 -6.67
CA LEU A 34 -7.98 0.83 -6.60
C LEU A 34 -9.24 0.35 -5.85
N PRO A 35 -9.83 -0.82 -6.15
CA PRO A 35 -10.94 -1.35 -5.35
C PRO A 35 -10.59 -1.56 -3.88
N LEU A 36 -9.36 -1.98 -3.59
CA LEU A 36 -8.88 -2.14 -2.21
C LEU A 36 -8.81 -0.80 -1.47
N ALA A 37 -8.24 0.22 -2.11
CA ALA A 37 -8.19 1.59 -1.59
C ALA A 37 -9.59 2.16 -1.35
N SER A 38 -10.51 1.97 -2.32
CA SER A 38 -11.92 2.36 -2.21
C SER A 38 -12.63 1.65 -1.05
N THR A 39 -12.29 0.38 -0.79
CA THR A 39 -12.85 -0.39 0.33
C THR A 39 -12.42 0.21 1.68
N PHE A 40 -11.14 0.54 1.86
CA PHE A 40 -10.66 1.18 3.10
C PHE A 40 -11.25 2.59 3.28
N HIS A 41 -11.34 3.35 2.20
CA HIS A 41 -12.00 4.66 2.19
C HIS A 41 -13.47 4.55 2.62
N SER A 42 -14.23 3.64 2.02
CA SER A 42 -15.63 3.35 2.38
C SER A 42 -15.78 2.87 3.83
N ALA A 43 -14.79 2.16 4.36
CA ALA A 43 -14.74 1.75 5.76
C ALA A 43 -14.42 2.90 6.73
N GLY A 44 -14.14 4.10 6.22
CA GLY A 44 -13.97 5.35 6.98
C GLY A 44 -12.53 5.76 7.27
N TYR A 45 -11.54 5.01 6.77
CA TYR A 45 -10.12 5.31 6.94
C TYR A 45 -9.68 6.48 6.05
N PHE A 46 -8.60 7.15 6.45
CA PHE A 46 -7.85 7.99 5.53
C PHE A 46 -7.03 7.08 4.61
N THR A 47 -7.17 7.28 3.31
CA THR A 47 -6.53 6.44 2.30
C THR A 47 -5.68 7.28 1.36
N ILE A 48 -4.44 6.87 1.13
CA ILE A 48 -3.54 7.45 0.14
C ILE A 48 -3.24 6.39 -0.92
N GLY A 49 -3.63 6.65 -2.16
CA GLY A 49 -3.26 5.85 -3.31
C GLY A 49 -1.93 6.30 -3.90
N PHE A 50 -1.05 5.36 -4.21
CA PHE A 50 0.23 5.62 -4.84
C PHE A 50 0.30 4.95 -6.19
N ASP A 51 0.59 5.70 -7.25
CA ASP A 51 0.87 5.14 -8.57
C ASP A 51 1.98 5.94 -9.26
N ALA A 52 2.78 5.26 -10.09
CA ALA A 52 3.85 5.90 -10.85
C ALA A 52 3.30 6.61 -12.09
N ASP A 53 2.12 6.20 -12.56
CA ASP A 53 1.46 6.78 -13.73
C ASP A 53 0.71 8.07 -13.35
N LEU A 54 1.20 9.21 -13.85
CA LEU A 54 0.59 10.52 -13.60
C LEU A 54 -0.79 10.66 -14.24
N GLU A 55 -1.10 9.89 -15.30
CA GLU A 55 -2.42 9.88 -15.91
C GLU A 55 -3.44 9.23 -14.99
N VAL A 56 -3.06 8.13 -14.31
CA VAL A 56 -3.87 7.48 -13.26
C VAL A 56 -4.18 8.46 -12.13
N ILE A 57 -3.16 9.18 -11.63
CA ILE A 57 -3.35 10.19 -10.57
C ILE A 57 -4.31 11.29 -11.04
N SER A 58 -4.05 11.85 -12.22
CA SER A 58 -4.84 12.96 -12.75
C SER A 58 -6.29 12.55 -13.06
N ALA A 59 -6.51 11.30 -13.46
CA ALA A 59 -7.85 10.76 -13.71
C ALA A 59 -8.63 10.59 -12.39
N LEU A 60 -8.00 10.11 -11.32
CA LEU A 60 -8.62 10.02 -9.99
C LEU A 60 -8.99 11.40 -9.43
N GLU A 61 -8.12 12.39 -9.58
CA GLU A 61 -8.37 13.77 -9.15
C GLU A 61 -9.52 14.46 -9.92
N ARG A 62 -9.85 13.96 -11.12
CA ARG A 62 -10.97 14.45 -11.93
C ARG A 62 -12.22 13.57 -11.83
N GLY A 63 -12.19 12.52 -11.01
CA GLY A 63 -13.26 11.52 -10.94
C GLY A 63 -13.54 10.82 -12.28
N GLN A 64 -12.50 10.65 -13.10
CA GLN A 64 -12.59 10.00 -14.41
C GLN A 64 -12.11 8.55 -14.34
N SER A 65 -12.96 7.62 -14.76
CA SER A 65 -12.60 6.21 -14.82
C SER A 65 -11.54 5.94 -15.90
N TYR A 66 -10.50 5.20 -15.54
CA TYR A 66 -9.54 4.58 -16.46
C TYR A 66 -9.61 3.04 -16.44
N LEU A 67 -10.51 2.45 -15.63
CA LEU A 67 -10.70 1.01 -15.54
C LEU A 67 -12.06 0.64 -16.15
N GLU A 68 -12.06 0.33 -17.44
CA GLU A 68 -13.26 0.08 -18.23
C GLU A 68 -14.11 -1.10 -17.71
N HIS A 69 -13.47 -2.09 -17.07
CA HIS A 69 -14.15 -3.31 -16.60
C HIS A 69 -14.53 -3.27 -15.12
N LEU A 70 -14.35 -2.15 -14.44
CA LEU A 70 -14.75 -2.01 -13.04
C LEU A 70 -16.25 -1.63 -12.97
N PRO A 71 -17.11 -2.46 -12.35
CA PRO A 71 -18.53 -2.13 -12.19
C PRO A 71 -18.70 -0.81 -11.43
N ASN A 72 -19.65 0.01 -11.84
CA ASN A 72 -19.94 1.32 -11.24
C ASN A 72 -18.72 2.26 -11.15
N SER A 73 -17.76 2.12 -12.07
CA SER A 73 -16.50 2.88 -12.03
C SER A 73 -16.73 4.39 -12.01
N THR A 74 -17.63 4.94 -12.82
CA THR A 74 -17.90 6.38 -12.80
C THR A 74 -18.28 6.90 -11.41
N GLU A 75 -19.16 6.20 -10.69
CA GLU A 75 -19.58 6.61 -9.35
C GLU A 75 -18.45 6.49 -8.34
N LEU A 76 -17.72 5.37 -8.36
CA LEU A 76 -16.56 5.15 -7.48
C LEU A 76 -15.52 6.26 -7.65
N PHE A 77 -15.20 6.61 -8.89
CA PHE A 77 -14.18 7.63 -9.18
C PHE A 77 -14.63 9.02 -8.72
N GLN A 78 -15.90 9.38 -8.94
CA GLN A 78 -16.45 10.65 -8.42
C GLN A 78 -16.42 10.69 -6.89
N GLN A 79 -16.84 9.60 -6.22
CA GLN A 79 -16.80 9.51 -4.75
C GLN A 79 -15.39 9.67 -4.18
N LEU A 80 -14.38 9.09 -4.83
CA LEU A 80 -12.98 9.24 -4.42
C LEU A 80 -12.44 10.65 -4.67
N SER A 81 -12.78 11.23 -5.83
CA SER A 81 -12.37 12.58 -6.22
C SER A 81 -12.91 13.67 -5.29
N ASP A 82 -14.16 13.54 -4.86
CA ASP A 82 -14.83 14.52 -4.00
C ASP A 82 -14.48 14.36 -2.50
N SER A 83 -13.73 13.32 -2.14
CA SER A 83 -13.47 12.98 -0.75
C SER A 83 -12.23 13.65 -0.18
N GLU A 84 -12.38 14.29 0.99
CA GLU A 84 -11.25 14.76 1.79
C GLU A 84 -10.46 13.63 2.48
N LYS A 85 -10.94 12.38 2.41
CA LYS A 85 -10.30 11.21 3.03
C LYS A 85 -9.53 10.33 2.04
N PHE A 86 -9.58 10.63 0.74
CA PHE A 86 -8.83 9.92 -0.27
C PHE A 86 -7.93 10.88 -1.06
N HIS A 87 -6.66 10.50 -1.23
CA HIS A 87 -5.73 11.23 -2.09
C HIS A 87 -4.91 10.27 -2.93
N ALA A 88 -4.84 10.50 -4.24
CA ALA A 88 -3.90 9.83 -5.12
C ALA A 88 -2.61 10.65 -5.24
N THR A 89 -1.45 10.01 -5.36
CA THR A 89 -0.17 10.71 -5.55
C THR A 89 0.88 9.81 -6.19
N SER A 90 1.86 10.41 -6.88
CA SER A 90 3.09 9.72 -7.29
C SER A 90 4.27 9.96 -6.35
N ASP A 91 4.09 10.81 -5.32
CA ASP A 91 5.12 11.12 -4.33
C ASP A 91 5.22 10.03 -3.25
N MET A 92 6.12 9.08 -3.47
CA MET A 92 6.43 8.01 -2.52
C MET A 92 6.99 8.50 -1.18
N SER A 93 7.48 9.75 -1.07
CA SER A 93 7.95 10.30 0.21
C SER A 93 6.81 10.45 1.23
N ARG A 94 5.55 10.48 0.76
CA ARG A 94 4.35 10.51 1.62
C ARG A 94 4.09 9.18 2.33
N LEU A 95 4.77 8.09 1.97
CA LEU A 95 4.71 6.82 2.71
C LEU A 95 5.06 6.99 4.19
N LYS A 96 5.84 8.02 4.58
CA LYS A 96 6.10 8.37 5.98
C LYS A 96 4.84 8.67 6.81
N GLN A 97 3.75 9.08 6.15
CA GLN A 97 2.47 9.42 6.78
C GLN A 97 1.58 8.18 6.97
N VAL A 98 1.86 7.09 6.27
CA VAL A 98 1.03 5.89 6.20
C VAL A 98 1.30 4.97 7.39
N ASP A 99 0.26 4.41 7.99
CA ASP A 99 0.35 3.41 9.07
C ASP A 99 0.36 1.97 8.53
N ALA A 100 -0.44 1.68 7.50
CA ALA A 100 -0.48 0.37 6.82
C ALA A 100 -0.31 0.53 5.31
N ILE A 101 0.71 -0.10 4.74
CA ILE A 101 1.09 -0.02 3.32
C ILE A 101 0.77 -1.35 2.65
N LEU A 102 -0.08 -1.34 1.63
CA LEU A 102 -0.45 -2.50 0.84
C LEU A 102 0.17 -2.38 -0.56
N ILE A 103 0.90 -3.41 -0.99
CA ILE A 103 1.61 -3.44 -2.27
C ILE A 103 0.78 -4.26 -3.27
N CYS A 104 0.22 -3.58 -4.27
CA CYS A 104 -0.67 -4.13 -5.31
C CYS A 104 -0.13 -3.84 -6.72
N VAL A 105 1.18 -3.90 -6.90
CA VAL A 105 1.87 -3.65 -8.18
C VAL A 105 1.88 -4.89 -9.09
N PRO A 106 1.99 -4.72 -10.42
CA PRO A 106 2.02 -5.85 -11.33
C PRO A 106 3.26 -6.73 -11.12
N THR A 107 3.08 -8.02 -11.36
CA THR A 107 4.12 -9.06 -11.35
C THR A 107 4.02 -9.86 -12.64
N PRO A 108 4.35 -9.24 -13.80
CA PRO A 108 4.24 -9.93 -15.07
C PRO A 108 5.18 -11.13 -15.07
N LEU A 109 4.81 -12.19 -15.80
CA LEU A 109 5.68 -13.36 -15.94
C LEU A 109 6.75 -13.07 -16.98
N GLY A 110 8.00 -13.40 -16.67
CA GLY A 110 9.10 -13.40 -17.62
C GLY A 110 9.03 -14.57 -18.61
N GLU A 111 10.00 -14.63 -19.52
CA GLU A 111 10.08 -15.67 -20.57
C GLU A 111 10.07 -17.10 -20.01
N ASN A 112 10.58 -17.29 -18.80
CA ASN A 112 10.63 -18.58 -18.10
C ASN A 112 9.43 -18.83 -17.16
N PHE A 113 8.35 -18.06 -17.28
CA PHE A 113 7.17 -18.10 -16.40
C PHE A 113 7.44 -17.75 -14.93
N GLU A 114 8.58 -17.12 -14.64
CA GLU A 114 8.91 -16.62 -13.31
C GLU A 114 8.33 -15.21 -13.12
N PRO A 115 7.76 -14.87 -11.95
CA PRO A 115 7.32 -13.52 -11.65
C PRO A 115 8.47 -12.51 -11.71
N ASP A 116 8.28 -11.47 -12.51
CA ASP A 116 9.16 -10.30 -12.50
C ASP A 116 8.91 -9.45 -11.25
N LEU A 117 9.88 -9.47 -10.33
CA LEU A 117 9.79 -8.80 -9.04
C LEU A 117 10.25 -7.34 -9.07
N ARG A 118 10.68 -6.79 -10.22
CA ARG A 118 11.25 -5.41 -10.29
C ARG A 118 10.30 -4.35 -9.71
N TYR A 119 9.00 -4.51 -9.90
CA TYR A 119 8.00 -3.59 -9.34
C TYR A 119 7.90 -3.70 -7.82
N ILE A 120 7.93 -4.93 -7.27
CA ILE A 120 7.94 -5.16 -5.81
C ILE A 120 9.25 -4.66 -5.20
N GLU A 121 10.39 -4.85 -5.87
CA GLU A 121 11.68 -4.31 -5.44
C GLU A 121 11.65 -2.79 -5.35
N SER A 122 11.15 -2.12 -6.39
CA SER A 122 10.99 -0.66 -6.41
C SER A 122 10.12 -0.17 -5.24
N CYS A 123 9.03 -0.88 -4.93
CA CYS A 123 8.20 -0.60 -3.75
C CYS A 123 8.99 -0.77 -2.45
N GLY A 124 9.70 -1.89 -2.29
CA GLY A 124 10.52 -2.17 -1.11
C GLY A 124 11.55 -1.07 -0.85
N ARG A 125 12.23 -0.60 -1.90
CA ARG A 125 13.22 0.50 -1.82
C ARG A 125 12.57 1.86 -1.50
N SER A 126 11.40 2.14 -2.08
CA SER A 126 10.65 3.37 -1.79
C SER A 126 10.17 3.38 -0.34
N ILE A 127 9.68 2.25 0.17
CA ILE A 127 9.32 2.07 1.57
C ILE A 127 10.56 2.23 2.45
N ALA A 128 11.70 1.63 2.08
CA ALA A 128 12.96 1.77 2.82
C ALA A 128 13.37 3.24 3.02
N ALA A 129 13.21 4.07 2.00
CA ALA A 129 13.56 5.50 2.04
C ALA A 129 12.59 6.35 2.90
N ALA A 130 11.34 5.91 3.06
CA ALA A 130 10.29 6.64 3.79
C ALA A 130 9.84 5.95 5.09
N ARG A 131 10.52 4.87 5.49
CA ARG A 131 10.11 4.01 6.60
C ARG A 131 10.13 4.74 7.94
N ARG A 132 9.22 4.35 8.81
CA ARG A 132 9.22 4.69 10.24
C ARG A 132 8.78 3.51 11.09
N ALA A 133 9.11 3.56 12.37
CA ALA A 133 8.63 2.57 13.33
C ALA A 133 7.10 2.54 13.38
N GLY A 134 6.54 1.34 13.61
CA GLY A 134 5.10 1.12 13.71
C GLY A 134 4.33 1.04 12.39
N GLN A 135 5.01 0.94 11.25
CA GLN A 135 4.35 0.68 9.97
C GLN A 135 4.09 -0.80 9.76
N LEU A 136 2.92 -1.12 9.23
CA LEU A 136 2.58 -2.43 8.68
C LEU A 136 2.80 -2.41 7.17
N VAL A 137 3.46 -3.43 6.62
CA VAL A 137 3.63 -3.63 5.19
C VAL A 137 3.02 -4.97 4.80
N VAL A 138 2.13 -4.95 3.82
CA VAL A 138 1.41 -6.13 3.31
C VAL A 138 1.70 -6.27 1.82
N LEU A 139 2.14 -7.45 1.41
CA LEU A 139 2.36 -7.80 0.01
C LEU A 139 1.11 -8.50 -0.53
N GLU A 140 0.33 -7.81 -1.36
CA GLU A 140 -0.89 -8.34 -1.98
C GLU A 140 -0.63 -8.82 -3.42
N SER A 141 0.40 -8.30 -4.09
CA SER A 141 0.82 -8.76 -5.42
C SER A 141 1.12 -10.28 -5.41
N THR A 142 0.56 -10.99 -6.38
CA THR A 142 0.80 -12.43 -6.57
C THR A 142 2.29 -12.70 -6.78
N THR A 143 2.85 -13.59 -5.98
CA THR A 143 4.27 -13.93 -6.04
C THR A 143 4.50 -15.37 -5.59
N TYR A 144 5.74 -15.84 -5.65
CA TYR A 144 6.11 -17.17 -5.16
C TYR A 144 6.31 -17.18 -3.63
N PRO A 145 6.15 -18.36 -2.99
CA PRO A 145 6.41 -18.50 -1.56
C PRO A 145 7.81 -18.04 -1.17
N GLY A 146 7.92 -17.27 -0.10
CA GLY A 146 9.20 -16.75 0.39
C GLY A 146 9.50 -15.31 -0.02
N THR A 147 8.86 -14.75 -1.05
CA THR A 147 9.14 -13.37 -1.51
C THR A 147 9.10 -12.33 -0.40
N THR A 148 8.11 -12.38 0.50
CA THR A 148 8.01 -11.43 1.63
C THR A 148 9.25 -11.48 2.53
N ARG A 149 9.76 -12.68 2.84
CA ARG A 149 10.84 -12.90 3.82
C ARG A 149 12.22 -12.81 3.19
N GLU A 150 12.37 -13.31 1.98
CA GLU A 150 13.66 -13.50 1.30
C GLU A 150 14.01 -12.36 0.35
N LYS A 151 13.03 -11.54 -0.06
CA LYS A 151 13.22 -10.44 -1.01
C LYS A 151 12.74 -9.11 -0.45
N LEU A 152 11.45 -9.00 -0.18
CA LEU A 152 10.82 -7.73 0.23
C LEU A 152 11.38 -7.20 1.55
N LEU A 153 11.45 -8.03 2.58
CA LEU A 153 12.01 -7.62 3.87
C LEU A 153 13.46 -7.12 3.73
N PRO A 154 14.40 -7.86 3.09
CA PRO A 154 15.74 -7.34 2.82
C PRO A 154 15.77 -5.97 2.13
N TRP A 155 14.94 -5.75 1.11
CA TRP A 155 14.87 -4.45 0.42
C TRP A 155 14.37 -3.33 1.33
N ILE A 156 13.38 -3.61 2.19
CA ILE A 156 12.87 -2.62 3.16
C ILE A 156 13.90 -2.30 4.25
N LEU A 157 14.72 -3.28 4.63
CA LEU A 157 15.72 -3.16 5.70
C LEU A 157 17.08 -2.63 5.25
N GLU A 158 17.30 -2.52 3.94
CA GLU A 158 18.54 -1.99 3.39
C GLU A 158 18.85 -0.61 4.00
N GLY A 159 20.06 -0.42 4.51
CA GLY A 159 20.46 0.79 5.24
C GLY A 159 20.30 0.75 6.77
N GLY A 160 20.19 -0.43 7.38
CA GLY A 160 20.53 -0.65 8.81
C GLY A 160 19.41 -0.40 9.83
N CYS A 161 18.24 -1.03 9.64
CA CYS A 161 17.14 -0.97 10.60
C CYS A 161 16.85 -2.33 11.23
N GLU A 162 16.54 -2.36 12.53
CA GLU A 162 15.96 -3.53 13.18
C GLU A 162 14.43 -3.52 12.94
N SER A 163 13.94 -4.48 12.14
CA SER A 163 12.51 -4.76 12.05
C SER A 163 12.26 -6.24 12.27
N SER A 164 11.07 -6.56 12.78
CA SER A 164 10.62 -7.93 12.98
C SER A 164 9.48 -8.23 12.03
N LEU A 165 9.54 -9.36 11.34
CA LEU A 165 8.34 -9.93 10.73
C LEU A 165 7.34 -10.29 11.83
N GLY A 166 6.07 -10.00 11.59
CA GLY A 166 4.98 -10.59 12.37
C GLY A 166 5.13 -12.12 12.36
N ARG A 167 4.84 -12.75 13.49
CA ARG A 167 4.66 -14.21 13.54
C ARG A 167 3.18 -14.47 13.29
N ASP A 168 2.88 -15.33 12.31
CA ASP A 168 1.54 -15.85 12.07
C ASP A 168 1.05 -16.67 13.27
#